data_AF-A0A7Y5GYP3-F1
#
_entry.id   AF-A0A7Y5GYP3-F1
#
_cell.length_a   1.000
_cell.length_b   1.000
_cell.length_c   1.000
_cell.angle_alpha   90.00
_cell.angle_beta   90.00
_cell.angle_gamma   90.00
#
_symmetry.space_group_name_H-M   'P 1'
#
loop_
_entity.id
_entity.type
_entity.pdbx_description
1 polymer ?
#
loop_
_entity_poly.entity_id
_entity_poly.type
_entity_poly.pdbx_seq_one_letter_code
_entity_poly.pdbx_strand_id
1 'polypeptide(L)'
;MVGVYRFERESVYRSFCRLGRVWQVSGTIIRHGWNGRRCWAGLALGLFLASCSVDIDNKTYPCAKHTDCGSGWVCVCSASSSLEGICVRGGVNVSGGGGSGCTVLGGDPVVDRLPACSLPTEMKYGLAWVKIPKGKFWMGCPNDSADETELCSDNEKPIHAVEITRDFWLSRTEVTQAAWQVVFPGVNPSEYKNCGDDCPVEFVTWWDAVLYCNGLSGKANLEECYNLSGLSCWGTMGNGYNCAGEPRFKGLACEGYRLPTEAEWEYAARSGTTTAIYTGEIGLDDWEECNALNLGEVAVYCGNSGVPYGGGVPCSDWRGTEQLAELCGPHPVGGKLANDYCLVDMLGNVSEWTWDWYDSYYYAALRDYAALRGQGLAKDPWGPSIGQSRVARGGTWKSTPQGCRAASRISIPPDIPYFSTGLRPARSIL
;
A
#
# COMPACT_ATOMS: atom_id res chain seq x y z
N MET A 1 29.83 35.12 -5.56
CA MET A 1 29.04 35.42 -6.76
C MET A 1 27.61 35.03 -6.46
N VAL A 2 26.70 36.01 -6.51
CA VAL A 2 25.27 35.84 -6.19
C VAL A 2 24.55 35.60 -7.52
N GLY A 3 23.89 34.46 -7.68
CA GLY A 3 22.99 34.20 -8.81
C GLY A 3 21.65 34.88 -8.56
N VAL A 4 21.21 35.72 -9.51
CA VAL A 4 19.93 36.42 -9.50
C VAL A 4 18.90 35.55 -10.23
N TYR A 5 17.88 35.06 -9.53
CA TYR A 5 16.70 34.47 -10.17
C TYR A 5 15.63 35.55 -10.40
N ARG A 6 15.11 35.61 -11.62
CA ARG A 6 14.09 36.57 -12.09
C ARG A 6 12.73 35.86 -12.03
N PHE A 7 11.80 36.35 -11.22
CA PHE A 7 10.41 35.88 -11.19
C PHE A 7 9.54 36.80 -12.07
N GLU A 8 8.71 36.23 -12.94
CA GLU A 8 8.01 36.94 -14.03
C GLU A 8 6.62 37.52 -13.68
N ARG A 9 6.15 37.54 -12.43
CA ARG A 9 4.89 38.25 -12.10
C ARG A 9 4.94 39.01 -10.76
N GLU A 10 4.76 40.32 -10.85
CA GLU A 10 4.87 41.34 -9.79
C GLU A 10 3.73 41.29 -8.73
N SER A 11 2.69 40.46 -8.94
CA SER A 11 1.52 40.39 -8.06
C SER A 11 1.70 39.45 -6.86
N VAL A 12 2.66 38.53 -6.89
CA VAL A 12 2.91 37.58 -5.77
C VAL A 12 3.70 38.25 -4.64
N TYR A 13 4.45 39.33 -4.88
CA TYR A 13 5.36 39.90 -3.88
C TYR A 13 4.70 40.90 -2.91
N ARG A 14 3.60 41.58 -3.30
CA ARG A 14 2.98 42.64 -2.47
C ARG A 14 2.22 42.11 -1.25
N SER A 15 1.82 40.84 -1.26
CA SER A 15 1.11 40.21 -0.13
C SER A 15 2.07 39.64 0.92
N PHE A 16 3.33 39.36 0.57
CA PHE A 16 4.29 38.71 1.47
C PHE A 16 5.00 39.66 2.45
N CYS A 17 5.15 40.95 2.12
CA CYS A 17 5.86 41.90 2.99
C CYS A 17 5.00 42.65 4.02
N ARG A 18 3.65 42.62 3.94
CA ARG A 18 2.79 43.36 4.89
C ARG A 18 2.51 42.64 6.21
N LEU A 19 2.87 41.35 6.33
CA LEU A 19 2.49 40.50 7.46
C LEU A 19 3.62 40.15 8.44
N GLY A 20 4.81 40.73 8.29
CA GLY A 20 5.86 40.67 9.33
C GLY A 20 6.27 39.26 9.78
N ARG A 21 6.16 38.25 8.91
CA ARG A 21 6.53 36.87 9.27
C ARG A 21 8.04 36.68 9.12
N VAL A 22 8.68 36.33 10.23
CA VAL A 22 10.07 35.92 10.35
C VAL A 22 10.24 34.59 9.63
N TRP A 23 11.21 34.50 8.72
CA TRP A 23 11.66 33.22 8.18
C TRP A 23 12.92 32.77 8.89
N GLN A 24 12.90 31.52 9.36
CA GLN A 24 14.05 30.77 9.84
C GLN A 24 14.51 29.90 8.67
N VAL A 25 15.73 30.11 8.20
CA VAL A 25 16.40 29.19 7.26
C VAL A 25 17.69 28.77 7.95
N SER A 26 17.80 27.46 8.20
CA SER A 26 18.97 26.76 8.75
C SER A 26 19.67 27.46 9.93
N GLY A 27 19.11 27.29 11.14
CA GLY A 27 19.84 27.47 12.42
C GLY A 27 20.37 28.86 12.78
N THR A 28 20.21 29.87 11.93
CA THR A 28 20.73 31.22 12.14
C THR A 28 19.58 32.23 12.23
N ILE A 29 19.51 32.99 13.33
CA ILE A 29 18.59 34.14 13.42
C ILE A 29 19.14 35.27 12.56
N ILE A 30 18.53 35.49 11.39
CA ILE A 30 18.74 36.69 10.59
C ILE A 30 17.64 37.70 10.95
N ARG A 31 18.00 38.78 11.65
CA ARG A 31 17.08 39.93 11.78
C ARG A 31 17.14 40.76 10.51
N HIS A 32 16.01 40.87 9.83
CA HIS A 32 15.81 41.80 8.72
C HIS A 32 15.19 43.11 9.23
N GLY A 33 15.76 44.24 8.80
CA GLY A 33 15.23 45.58 9.06
C GLY A 33 15.01 46.36 7.77
N TRP A 34 13.92 47.13 7.70
CA TRP A 34 13.55 48.01 6.58
C TRP A 34 13.67 49.47 7.02
N ASN A 35 14.44 50.30 6.29
CA ASN A 35 14.53 51.75 6.55
C ASN A 35 13.90 52.62 5.46
N GLY A 36 13.06 52.03 4.61
CA GLY A 36 12.42 52.72 3.49
C GLY A 36 13.22 52.74 2.19
N ARG A 37 14.47 52.23 2.13
CA ARG A 37 15.21 52.11 0.84
C ARG A 37 16.00 50.81 0.58
N ARG A 38 16.50 50.02 1.57
CA ARG A 38 17.18 48.71 1.37
C ARG A 38 17.05 47.74 2.59
N CYS A 39 17.33 46.43 2.39
CA CYS A 39 17.35 45.35 3.41
C CYS A 39 18.77 44.78 3.68
N TRP A 40 19.03 44.24 4.89
CA TRP A 40 20.35 43.73 5.38
C TRP A 40 20.21 42.52 6.37
N ALA A 41 21.32 41.81 6.71
CA ALA A 41 21.41 40.58 7.58
C ALA A 41 22.80 40.37 8.29
N GLY A 42 22.89 39.83 9.53
CA GLY A 42 24.14 39.48 10.28
C GLY A 42 23.99 38.51 11.51
N LEU A 43 25.07 37.88 12.01
CA LEU A 43 25.11 36.64 12.88
C LEU A 43 25.92 36.74 14.21
N ALA A 44 25.53 36.04 15.30
CA ALA A 44 26.25 35.96 16.61
C ALA A 44 26.26 34.52 17.23
N LEU A 45 27.34 34.15 17.95
CA LEU A 45 27.71 32.79 18.43
C LEU A 45 27.58 32.61 19.97
N GLY A 46 27.27 31.39 20.45
CA GLY A 46 27.40 30.97 21.86
C GLY A 46 27.06 29.48 22.13
N LEU A 47 27.98 28.78 22.82
CA LEU A 47 28.02 27.33 23.16
C LEU A 47 27.12 26.89 24.34
N PHE A 48 26.65 25.62 24.34
CA PHE A 48 26.45 24.78 25.54
C PHE A 48 26.49 23.26 25.21
N LEU A 49 27.08 22.47 26.12
CA LEU A 49 27.13 21.00 26.16
C LEU A 49 25.90 20.43 26.90
N ALA A 50 25.28 19.36 26.39
CA ALA A 50 24.43 18.44 27.17
C ALA A 50 24.29 17.07 26.48
N SER A 51 24.38 16.01 27.28
CA SER A 51 24.04 14.61 26.98
C SER A 51 22.53 14.36 27.10
N CYS A 52 21.91 13.56 26.22
CA CYS A 52 20.69 12.77 26.52
C CYS A 52 20.27 11.82 25.36
N SER A 53 19.52 10.79 25.76
CA SER A 53 18.89 9.68 25.04
C SER A 53 17.51 10.04 24.44
N VAL A 54 17.12 9.34 23.35
CA VAL A 54 15.77 9.11 22.73
C VAL A 54 14.91 10.34 22.36
N ASP A 55 14.50 10.46 21.09
CA ASP A 55 13.18 11.05 20.73
C ASP A 55 12.61 10.62 19.35
N ILE A 56 11.28 10.67 19.26
CA ILE A 56 10.31 10.06 18.34
C ILE A 56 9.98 10.96 17.12
N ASP A 57 10.88 11.85 16.72
CA ASP A 57 10.43 13.12 16.15
C ASP A 57 10.86 13.38 14.69
N ASN A 58 11.08 12.35 13.85
CA ASN A 58 11.45 12.45 12.41
C ASN A 58 12.48 13.55 12.04
N LYS A 59 13.34 13.95 12.99
CA LYS A 59 14.31 15.05 12.89
C LYS A 59 15.69 14.51 12.56
N THR A 60 16.34 15.08 11.55
CA THR A 60 17.74 14.83 11.23
C THR A 60 18.64 15.62 12.20
N TYR A 61 19.52 14.93 12.93
CA TYR A 61 20.47 15.55 13.85
C TYR A 61 21.85 15.70 13.21
N PRO A 62 22.50 16.87 13.33
CA PRO A 62 23.83 17.07 12.79
C PRO A 62 24.88 16.28 13.56
N CYS A 63 25.85 15.71 12.86
CA CYS A 63 26.95 14.95 13.44
C CYS A 63 28.26 15.20 12.67
N ALA A 64 29.38 15.07 13.36
CA ALA A 64 30.71 15.19 12.77
C ALA A 64 31.47 13.86 12.77
N LYS A 65 31.06 12.89 13.61
CA LYS A 65 31.65 11.55 13.72
C LYS A 65 30.58 10.50 14.06
N HIS A 66 30.87 9.23 13.75
CA HIS A 66 29.99 8.10 14.06
C HIS A 66 29.61 7.98 15.55
N THR A 67 30.53 8.34 16.46
CA THR A 67 30.29 8.29 17.91
C THR A 67 29.24 9.27 18.39
N ASP A 68 28.92 10.29 17.60
CA ASP A 68 27.98 11.35 17.99
C ASP A 68 26.52 10.88 17.86
N CYS A 69 26.26 9.81 17.10
CA CYS A 69 24.90 9.37 16.75
C CYS A 69 24.29 8.33 17.72
N GLY A 70 25.01 7.88 18.75
CA GLY A 70 24.54 6.81 19.63
C GLY A 70 24.48 5.43 18.95
N SER A 71 24.25 4.37 19.74
CA SER A 71 24.29 2.99 19.25
C SER A 71 23.17 2.69 18.24
N GLY A 72 23.54 2.12 17.09
CA GLY A 72 22.58 1.75 16.02
C GLY A 72 22.31 2.84 14.96
N TRP A 73 23.04 3.95 15.03
CA TRP A 73 22.94 5.07 14.09
C TRP A 73 24.31 5.36 13.45
N VAL A 74 24.29 5.89 12.23
CA VAL A 74 25.47 6.15 11.42
C VAL A 74 25.45 7.61 10.95
N CYS A 75 26.59 8.30 11.04
CA CYS A 75 26.72 9.68 10.57
C CYS A 75 27.06 9.71 9.07
N VAL A 76 26.23 10.36 8.25
CA VAL A 76 26.37 10.42 6.77
C VAL A 76 26.51 11.85 6.28
N CYS A 77 27.47 12.11 5.39
CA CYS A 77 27.70 13.45 4.81
C CYS A 77 27.23 13.55 3.35
N SER A 78 26.72 14.73 2.99
CA SER A 78 26.53 15.13 1.59
C SER A 78 27.90 15.28 0.90
N ALA A 79 28.00 14.86 -0.35
CA ALA A 79 29.22 14.98 -1.17
C ALA A 79 29.73 16.42 -1.33
N SER A 80 28.93 17.44 -0.98
CA SER A 80 29.29 18.85 -1.09
C SER A 80 29.93 19.47 0.16
N SER A 81 29.88 18.83 1.33
CA SER A 81 30.50 19.34 2.57
C SER A 81 30.95 18.21 3.50
N SER A 82 32.26 17.97 3.58
CA SER A 82 32.87 16.96 4.45
C SER A 82 32.86 17.30 5.96
N LEU A 83 32.03 18.26 6.39
CA LEU A 83 32.08 18.84 7.74
C LEU A 83 30.71 18.88 8.45
N GLU A 84 29.60 18.62 7.75
CA GLU A 84 28.26 18.56 8.33
C GLU A 84 27.58 17.27 7.85
N GLY A 85 27.40 16.31 8.75
CA GLY A 85 26.69 15.05 8.50
C GLY A 85 25.37 14.98 9.25
N ILE A 86 24.53 14.00 8.92
CA ILE A 86 23.29 13.70 9.63
C ILE A 86 23.29 12.25 10.14
N CYS A 87 22.73 12.03 11.32
CA CYS A 87 22.55 10.69 11.87
C CYS A 87 21.37 9.98 11.18
N VAL A 88 21.62 8.82 10.59
CA VAL A 88 20.58 7.95 10.00
C VAL A 88 20.61 6.57 10.65
N ARG A 89 19.46 5.90 10.70
CA ARG A 89 19.32 4.57 11.30
C ARG A 89 19.72 3.51 10.28
N GLY A 90 20.92 2.95 10.41
CA GLY A 90 21.50 2.05 9.41
C GLY A 90 21.63 0.62 9.89
N GLY A 91 20.97 -0.32 9.20
CA GLY A 91 21.25 -1.76 9.23
C GLY A 91 22.49 -2.16 8.41
N VAL A 92 23.50 -1.28 8.34
CA VAL A 92 24.70 -1.50 7.55
C VAL A 92 25.76 -2.15 8.43
N ASN A 93 26.12 -3.39 8.11
CA ASN A 93 27.31 -4.04 8.68
C ASN A 93 28.56 -3.34 8.17
N VAL A 94 29.05 -2.33 8.90
CA VAL A 94 30.38 -1.77 8.65
C VAL A 94 31.40 -2.72 9.25
N SER A 95 31.83 -3.71 8.47
CA SER A 95 32.98 -4.53 8.84
C SER A 95 34.26 -3.73 8.61
N GLY A 96 34.94 -3.41 9.72
CA GLY A 96 36.38 -3.15 9.77
C GLY A 96 36.91 -1.91 9.05
N GLY A 97 37.13 -0.84 9.81
CA GLY A 97 38.02 0.24 9.41
C GLY A 97 38.03 1.37 10.43
N GLY A 98 39.07 1.45 11.26
CA GLY A 98 39.26 2.51 12.25
C GLY A 98 39.56 3.87 11.63
N GLY A 99 38.55 4.50 11.03
CA GLY A 99 38.61 5.84 10.45
C GLY A 99 37.69 6.81 11.20
N SER A 100 38.26 7.92 11.67
CA SER A 100 37.63 8.95 12.50
C SER A 100 36.85 10.02 11.71
N GLY A 101 36.13 9.63 10.64
CA GLY A 101 35.42 10.58 9.76
C GLY A 101 34.09 10.05 9.22
N CYS A 102 33.23 10.97 8.80
CA CYS A 102 31.94 10.68 8.15
C CYS A 102 32.10 9.97 6.81
N THR A 103 31.15 9.11 6.46
CA THR A 103 31.12 8.44 5.15
C THR A 103 30.46 9.35 4.11
N VAL A 104 31.16 9.60 2.99
CA VAL A 104 30.63 10.36 1.84
C VAL A 104 29.94 9.39 0.89
N LEU A 105 28.65 9.59 0.62
CA LEU A 105 27.96 8.89 -0.46
C LEU A 105 28.26 9.62 -1.78
N GLY A 106 29.15 9.06 -2.58
CA GLY A 106 29.36 9.46 -3.97
C GLY A 106 28.43 8.65 -4.88
N GLY A 107 27.61 9.35 -5.67
CA GLY A 107 26.56 8.75 -6.50
C GLY A 107 25.23 8.74 -5.77
N ASP A 108 24.14 9.06 -6.47
CA ASP A 108 22.79 8.91 -5.94
C ASP A 108 22.68 7.56 -5.24
N PRO A 109 22.15 7.50 -4.01
CA PRO A 109 21.79 6.22 -3.45
C PRO A 109 20.65 5.70 -4.33
N VAL A 110 21.00 4.88 -5.31
CA VAL A 110 20.33 3.60 -5.42
C VAL A 110 20.54 3.02 -4.02
N VAL A 111 19.58 3.29 -3.13
CA VAL A 111 19.32 2.38 -2.03
C VAL A 111 19.27 1.06 -2.75
N ASP A 112 20.24 0.19 -2.50
CA ASP A 112 20.07 -1.23 -2.74
C ASP A 112 18.84 -1.59 -1.89
N ARG A 113 17.64 -1.32 -2.44
CA ARG A 113 16.41 -1.98 -2.09
C ARG A 113 16.83 -3.43 -2.20
N LEU A 114 16.75 -4.12 -1.06
CA LEU A 114 17.02 -5.55 -0.89
C LEU A 114 16.82 -6.28 -2.22
N PRO A 115 17.77 -7.13 -2.63
CA PRO A 115 17.93 -7.57 -4.01
C PRO A 115 16.59 -7.85 -4.64
N ALA A 116 16.32 -7.14 -5.74
CA ALA A 116 15.12 -7.23 -6.57
C ALA A 116 14.50 -8.62 -6.44
N CYS A 117 13.41 -8.70 -5.68
CA CYS A 117 12.53 -9.85 -5.55
C CYS A 117 12.80 -10.90 -6.61
N SER A 118 13.58 -11.94 -6.28
CA SER A 118 13.88 -12.99 -7.25
C SER A 118 12.56 -13.61 -7.68
N LEU A 119 12.17 -13.39 -8.94
CA LEU A 119 10.90 -13.86 -9.48
C LEU A 119 10.78 -15.36 -9.21
N PRO A 120 9.59 -15.86 -8.81
CA PRO A 120 9.33 -17.29 -8.85
C PRO A 120 9.64 -17.77 -10.26
N THR A 121 10.58 -18.71 -10.41
CA THR A 121 11.00 -19.23 -11.72
C THR A 121 9.94 -20.11 -12.38
N GLU A 122 8.87 -20.45 -11.64
CA GLU A 122 7.81 -21.34 -12.09
C GLU A 122 6.44 -20.67 -11.93
N MET A 123 5.71 -20.54 -13.05
CA MET A 123 4.30 -20.17 -13.09
C MET A 123 3.45 -21.43 -12.98
N LYS A 124 2.50 -21.47 -12.04
CA LYS A 124 1.52 -22.56 -11.92
C LYS A 124 0.13 -22.04 -12.26
N TYR A 125 -0.48 -22.65 -13.29
CA TYR A 125 -1.82 -22.29 -13.78
C TYR A 125 -1.93 -20.82 -14.23
N GLY A 126 -0.88 -20.30 -14.86
CA GLY A 126 -0.84 -18.90 -15.31
C GLY A 126 -0.56 -17.89 -14.19
N LEU A 127 -0.20 -18.33 -12.98
CA LEU A 127 0.09 -17.44 -11.85
C LEU A 127 1.47 -17.72 -11.24
N ALA A 128 2.16 -16.64 -10.85
CA ALA A 128 3.31 -16.70 -9.96
C ALA A 128 2.79 -16.73 -8.51
N TRP A 129 3.47 -17.50 -7.65
CA TRP A 129 3.09 -17.65 -6.25
C TRP A 129 4.22 -17.18 -5.35
N VAL A 130 3.88 -16.41 -4.32
CA VAL A 130 4.84 -15.96 -3.31
C VAL A 130 4.49 -16.52 -1.95
N LYS A 131 5.51 -16.99 -1.23
CA LYS A 131 5.36 -17.48 0.13
C LYS A 131 5.35 -16.28 1.07
N ILE A 132 4.26 -16.11 1.78
CA ILE A 132 4.10 -15.13 2.84
C ILE A 132 4.42 -15.81 4.17
N PRO A 133 5.43 -15.35 4.92
CA PRO A 133 5.80 -15.94 6.20
C PRO A 133 4.70 -15.65 7.23
N LYS A 134 4.49 -16.56 8.17
CA LYS A 134 3.69 -16.29 9.37
C LYS A 134 4.28 -15.12 10.16
N GLY A 135 3.43 -14.40 10.87
CA GLY A 135 3.90 -13.27 11.66
C GLY A 135 2.78 -12.49 12.32
N LYS A 136 3.17 -11.36 12.91
CA LYS A 136 2.27 -10.46 13.61
C LYS A 136 2.29 -9.10 12.96
N PHE A 137 1.16 -8.42 12.95
CA PHE A 137 1.07 -7.05 12.46
C PHE A 137 -0.07 -6.30 13.14
N TRP A 138 -0.08 -4.99 12.92
CA TRP A 138 -1.17 -4.11 13.30
C TRP A 138 -2.11 -3.95 12.11
N MET A 139 -3.34 -4.43 12.27
CA MET A 139 -4.39 -4.36 11.27
C MET A 139 -5.28 -3.14 11.53
N GLY A 140 -5.69 -2.48 10.46
CA GLY A 140 -6.50 -1.27 10.47
C GLY A 140 -5.70 0.01 10.58
N CYS A 141 -6.41 1.09 10.90
CA CYS A 141 -5.86 2.43 11.00
C CYS A 141 -5.88 2.95 12.45
N PRO A 142 -4.85 3.71 12.89
CA PRO A 142 -4.84 4.37 14.20
C PRO A 142 -6.11 5.20 14.48
N ASN A 143 -6.55 5.22 15.74
CA ASN A 143 -7.68 6.03 16.20
C ASN A 143 -7.37 7.53 16.23
N ASP A 144 -6.13 7.85 16.58
CA ASP A 144 -5.64 9.21 16.86
C ASP A 144 -4.68 9.70 15.77
N SER A 145 -4.98 9.45 14.49
CA SER A 145 -4.30 10.19 13.43
C SER A 145 -4.77 11.65 13.49
N ALA A 146 -4.25 12.41 14.44
CA ALA A 146 -4.23 13.88 14.40
C ALA A 146 -3.50 14.38 13.15
N ASP A 147 -2.76 13.48 12.50
CA ASP A 147 -2.34 13.57 11.12
C ASP A 147 -3.54 13.37 10.19
N GLU A 148 -4.09 14.47 9.67
CA GLU A 148 -5.12 14.48 8.61
C GLU A 148 -4.63 13.81 7.31
N THR A 149 -3.36 13.37 7.26
CA THR A 149 -2.65 12.84 6.08
C THR A 149 -2.98 11.39 5.72
N GLU A 150 -3.56 10.57 6.61
CA GLU A 150 -3.96 9.18 6.30
C GLU A 150 -5.46 9.01 6.01
N LEU A 151 -6.31 10.00 6.31
CA LEU A 151 -7.77 10.04 6.01
C LEU A 151 -8.51 8.71 6.26
N CYS A 152 -8.36 8.17 7.47
CA CYS A 152 -8.95 6.89 7.82
C CYS A 152 -10.45 6.94 8.07
N SER A 153 -11.18 5.99 7.48
CA SER A 153 -12.61 5.82 7.70
C SER A 153 -12.89 5.08 9.02
N ASP A 154 -14.06 5.32 9.61
CA ASP A 154 -14.42 4.73 10.92
C ASP A 154 -14.46 3.19 10.90
N ASN A 155 -14.79 2.58 9.76
CA ASN A 155 -14.80 1.13 9.57
C ASN A 155 -13.40 0.49 9.49
N GLU A 156 -12.34 1.30 9.39
CA GLU A 156 -10.93 0.87 9.40
C GLU A 156 -10.34 0.93 10.81
N LYS A 157 -11.11 1.44 11.78
CA LYS A 157 -10.72 1.62 13.18
C LYS A 157 -11.43 0.58 14.06
N PRO A 158 -10.87 0.27 15.24
CA PRO A 158 -9.54 0.65 15.72
C PRO A 158 -8.44 -0.22 15.11
N ILE A 159 -7.22 0.31 15.13
CA ILE A 159 -6.02 -0.51 14.95
C ILE A 159 -5.96 -1.60 16.03
N HIS A 160 -5.61 -2.82 15.65
CA HIS A 160 -5.57 -3.98 16.55
C HIS A 160 -4.53 -5.01 16.11
N ALA A 161 -4.02 -5.80 17.06
CA ALA A 161 -2.97 -6.78 16.78
C ALA A 161 -3.55 -8.08 16.23
N VAL A 162 -2.95 -8.57 15.14
CA VAL A 162 -3.28 -9.85 14.52
C VAL A 162 -2.03 -10.70 14.39
N GLU A 163 -2.18 -12.01 14.60
CA GLU A 163 -1.17 -13.04 14.32
C GLU A 163 -1.68 -13.97 13.23
N ILE A 164 -0.97 -14.01 12.10
CA ILE A 164 -1.09 -15.06 11.09
C ILE A 164 -0.18 -16.20 11.55
N THR A 165 -0.74 -17.35 11.93
CA THR A 165 0.02 -18.38 12.68
C THR A 165 0.77 -19.38 11.79
N ARG A 166 0.53 -19.32 10.48
CA ARG A 166 1.04 -20.26 9.48
C ARG A 166 1.49 -19.51 8.24
N ASP A 167 2.48 -20.07 7.55
CA ASP A 167 2.88 -19.53 6.25
C ASP A 167 1.73 -19.79 5.26
N PHE A 168 1.63 -18.98 4.22
CA PHE A 168 0.68 -19.22 3.13
C PHE A 168 1.27 -18.75 1.81
N TRP A 169 0.82 -19.36 0.72
CA TRP A 169 1.05 -18.86 -0.62
C TRP A 169 -0.02 -17.82 -0.96
N LEU A 170 0.39 -16.76 -1.64
CA LEU A 170 -0.50 -15.78 -2.26
C LEU A 170 -0.06 -15.60 -3.72
N SER A 171 -1.00 -15.45 -4.66
CA SER A 171 -0.61 -15.13 -6.03
C SER A 171 0.05 -13.75 -6.09
N ARG A 172 1.12 -13.65 -6.90
CA ARG A 172 1.98 -12.46 -6.99
C ARG A 172 1.23 -11.23 -7.50
N THR A 173 0.31 -11.46 -8.43
CA THR A 173 -0.58 -10.49 -9.06
C THR A 173 -2.03 -10.87 -8.76
N GLU A 174 -2.97 -10.01 -9.11
CA GLU A 174 -4.36 -10.42 -9.32
C GLU A 174 -4.42 -11.53 -10.38
N VAL A 175 -5.51 -12.28 -10.38
CA VAL A 175 -5.78 -13.26 -11.43
C VAL A 175 -5.99 -12.51 -12.75
N THR A 176 -5.24 -12.86 -13.78
CA THR A 176 -5.39 -12.24 -15.11
C THR A 176 -6.55 -12.84 -15.90
N GLN A 177 -7.00 -12.15 -16.95
CA GLN A 177 -8.02 -12.65 -17.87
C GLN A 177 -7.61 -13.98 -18.53
N ALA A 178 -6.32 -14.19 -18.82
CA ALA A 178 -5.81 -15.47 -19.30
C ALA A 178 -5.79 -16.55 -18.20
N ALA A 179 -5.35 -16.22 -16.98
CA ALA A 179 -5.33 -17.16 -15.86
C ALA A 179 -6.76 -17.61 -15.47
N TRP A 180 -7.74 -16.71 -15.54
CA TRP A 180 -9.16 -17.04 -15.33
C TRP A 180 -9.64 -18.17 -16.25
N GLN A 181 -9.32 -18.05 -17.54
CA GLN A 181 -9.70 -19.01 -18.57
C GLN A 181 -9.00 -20.36 -18.43
N VAL A 182 -7.92 -20.47 -17.65
CA VAL A 182 -7.34 -21.77 -17.30
C VAL A 182 -8.38 -22.61 -16.56
N VAL A 183 -9.08 -22.02 -15.59
CA VAL A 183 -10.14 -22.69 -14.80
C VAL A 183 -11.48 -22.74 -15.52
N PHE A 184 -11.83 -21.67 -16.24
CA PHE A 184 -13.08 -21.59 -17.01
C PHE A 184 -12.80 -21.43 -18.52
N PRO A 185 -12.48 -22.51 -19.24
CA PRO A 185 -12.11 -22.43 -20.66
C PRO A 185 -13.19 -21.75 -21.51
N GLY A 186 -12.79 -20.69 -22.24
CA GLY A 186 -13.67 -19.94 -23.13
C GLY A 186 -14.60 -18.93 -22.44
N VAL A 187 -14.44 -18.72 -21.13
CA VAL A 187 -15.22 -17.75 -20.36
C VAL A 187 -14.33 -16.59 -19.92
N ASN A 188 -14.62 -15.38 -20.41
CA ASN A 188 -14.00 -14.15 -19.93
C ASN A 188 -15.11 -13.15 -19.55
N PRO A 189 -15.39 -12.95 -18.25
CA PRO A 189 -16.47 -12.09 -17.78
C PRO A 189 -16.11 -10.60 -17.83
N SER A 190 -14.83 -10.26 -17.91
CA SER A 190 -14.31 -8.89 -17.78
C SER A 190 -14.99 -7.90 -18.70
N GLU A 191 -15.36 -6.74 -18.17
CA GLU A 191 -15.86 -5.61 -18.95
C GLU A 191 -14.75 -5.07 -19.87
N TYR A 192 -13.53 -4.94 -19.35
CA TYR A 192 -12.36 -4.39 -20.06
C TYR A 192 -11.57 -5.45 -20.83
N LYS A 193 -12.23 -6.20 -21.71
CA LYS A 193 -11.59 -7.28 -22.52
C LYS A 193 -10.48 -6.76 -23.44
N ASN A 194 -10.61 -5.54 -23.93
CA ASN A 194 -9.62 -4.91 -24.82
C ASN A 194 -8.32 -4.52 -24.10
N CYS A 195 -8.28 -4.63 -22.77
CA CYS A 195 -7.08 -4.42 -21.97
C CYS A 195 -6.02 -5.50 -22.27
N GLY A 196 -6.46 -6.73 -22.52
CA GLY A 196 -5.60 -7.85 -22.92
C GLY A 196 -5.48 -8.96 -21.86
N ASP A 197 -4.81 -10.04 -22.25
CA ASP A 197 -4.69 -11.29 -21.50
C ASP A 197 -4.02 -11.14 -20.12
N ASP A 198 -3.11 -10.18 -20.00
CA ASP A 198 -2.38 -9.87 -18.76
C ASP A 198 -3.11 -8.89 -17.84
N CYS A 199 -4.26 -8.36 -18.26
CA CYS A 199 -5.07 -7.52 -17.38
C CYS A 199 -5.78 -8.36 -16.32
N PRO A 200 -6.07 -7.80 -15.14
CA PRO A 200 -6.82 -8.49 -14.12
C PRO A 200 -8.19 -8.89 -14.66
N VAL A 201 -8.65 -10.08 -14.28
CA VAL A 201 -10.05 -10.44 -14.47
C VAL A 201 -10.89 -9.61 -13.49
N GLU A 202 -11.86 -8.88 -14.04
CA GLU A 202 -12.87 -8.16 -13.28
C GLU A 202 -14.27 -8.54 -13.76
N PHE A 203 -15.31 -7.90 -13.19
CA PHE A 203 -16.71 -8.22 -13.44
C PHE A 203 -17.09 -9.65 -13.00
N VAL A 204 -16.46 -10.13 -11.93
CA VAL A 204 -16.71 -11.45 -11.32
C VAL A 204 -17.46 -11.29 -10.00
N THR A 205 -18.42 -12.17 -9.74
CA THR A 205 -19.06 -12.24 -8.41
C THR A 205 -18.09 -12.84 -7.39
N TRP A 206 -18.41 -12.69 -6.11
CA TRP A 206 -17.63 -13.38 -5.07
C TRP A 206 -17.74 -14.91 -5.21
N TRP A 207 -18.90 -15.41 -5.67
CA TRP A 207 -19.13 -16.82 -5.93
C TRP A 207 -18.29 -17.35 -7.09
N ASP A 208 -18.15 -16.58 -8.17
CA ASP A 208 -17.24 -16.90 -9.27
C ASP A 208 -15.80 -17.02 -8.73
N ALA A 209 -15.39 -16.13 -7.83
CA ALA A 209 -14.06 -16.14 -7.23
C ALA A 209 -13.82 -17.36 -6.31
N VAL A 210 -14.83 -17.75 -5.54
CA VAL A 210 -14.84 -19.00 -4.75
C VAL A 210 -14.72 -20.24 -5.64
N LEU A 211 -15.49 -20.29 -6.73
CA LEU A 211 -15.42 -21.38 -7.70
C LEU A 211 -14.07 -21.43 -8.42
N TYR A 212 -13.48 -20.28 -8.74
CA TYR A 212 -12.15 -20.21 -9.33
C TYR A 212 -11.11 -20.88 -8.42
N CYS A 213 -11.16 -20.61 -7.11
CA CYS A 213 -10.28 -21.23 -6.12
C CYS A 213 -10.48 -22.75 -6.01
N ASN A 214 -11.72 -23.23 -5.99
CA ASN A 214 -11.99 -24.67 -6.03
C ASN A 214 -11.51 -25.30 -7.35
N GLY A 215 -11.73 -24.64 -8.48
CA GLY A 215 -11.28 -25.11 -9.79
C GLY A 215 -9.75 -25.17 -9.92
N LEU A 216 -9.02 -24.19 -9.37
CA LEU A 216 -7.57 -24.26 -9.21
C LEU A 216 -7.15 -25.45 -8.34
N SER A 217 -7.88 -25.71 -7.24
CA SER A 217 -7.60 -26.85 -6.35
C SER A 217 -7.76 -28.17 -7.10
N GLY A 218 -8.84 -28.34 -7.87
CA GLY A 218 -9.05 -29.51 -8.72
C GLY A 218 -7.93 -29.72 -9.74
N LYS A 219 -7.46 -28.66 -10.41
CA LYS A 219 -6.32 -28.75 -11.34
C LYS A 219 -5.01 -29.16 -10.67
N ALA A 220 -4.83 -28.75 -9.42
CA ALA A 220 -3.67 -29.12 -8.62
C ALA A 220 -3.81 -30.45 -7.88
N ASN A 221 -4.93 -31.17 -8.08
CA ASN A 221 -5.26 -32.37 -7.33
C ASN A 221 -5.20 -32.15 -5.80
N LEU A 222 -5.71 -31.00 -5.37
CA LEU A 222 -5.83 -30.59 -3.99
C LEU A 222 -7.29 -30.64 -3.54
N GLU A 223 -7.49 -30.70 -2.22
CA GLU A 223 -8.83 -30.58 -1.64
C GLU A 223 -9.46 -29.21 -1.97
N GLU A 224 -10.74 -29.20 -2.33
CA GLU A 224 -11.53 -27.97 -2.44
C GLU A 224 -11.84 -27.39 -1.06
N CYS A 225 -11.51 -26.12 -0.83
CA CYS A 225 -11.72 -25.48 0.47
C CYS A 225 -13.16 -25.04 0.73
N TYR A 226 -13.97 -24.91 -0.32
CA TYR A 226 -15.36 -24.49 -0.21
C TYR A 226 -16.27 -25.64 -0.62
N ASN A 227 -17.24 -25.97 0.23
CA ASN A 227 -18.27 -26.95 -0.10
C ASN A 227 -19.60 -26.25 -0.36
N LEU A 228 -20.06 -26.32 -1.61
CA LEU A 228 -21.31 -25.72 -2.08
C LEU A 228 -22.47 -26.74 -2.14
N SER A 229 -22.25 -27.99 -1.70
CA SER A 229 -23.27 -29.04 -1.74
C SER A 229 -24.51 -28.64 -0.94
N GLY A 230 -25.68 -28.76 -1.57
CA GLY A 230 -26.96 -28.42 -0.94
C GLY A 230 -27.37 -26.95 -1.10
N LEU A 231 -26.53 -26.11 -1.71
CA LEU A 231 -26.93 -24.75 -2.09
C LEU A 231 -27.74 -24.76 -3.40
N SER A 232 -28.69 -23.85 -3.50
CA SER A 232 -29.41 -23.59 -4.76
C SER A 232 -28.68 -22.50 -5.53
N CYS A 233 -28.04 -22.87 -6.65
CA CYS A 233 -27.20 -21.96 -7.42
C CYS A 233 -27.74 -21.72 -8.84
N TRP A 234 -27.43 -20.57 -9.41
CA TRP A 234 -27.83 -20.15 -10.75
C TRP A 234 -26.73 -19.31 -11.41
N GLY A 235 -26.91 -18.99 -12.69
CA GLY A 235 -25.91 -18.28 -13.49
C GLY A 235 -24.92 -19.24 -14.17
N THR A 236 -23.87 -18.69 -14.76
CA THR A 236 -22.84 -19.45 -15.48
C THR A 236 -21.55 -19.42 -14.67
N MET A 237 -20.93 -20.59 -14.43
CA MET A 237 -19.66 -20.66 -13.70
C MET A 237 -18.60 -19.80 -14.39
N GLY A 238 -18.02 -18.87 -13.63
CA GLY A 238 -17.00 -17.96 -14.14
C GLY A 238 -17.58 -16.72 -14.84
N ASN A 239 -18.90 -16.53 -14.82
CA ASN A 239 -19.60 -15.39 -15.41
C ASN A 239 -20.99 -15.20 -14.76
N GLY A 240 -21.02 -14.55 -13.59
CA GLY A 240 -22.25 -14.21 -12.89
C GLY A 240 -22.87 -15.39 -12.15
N TYR A 241 -22.07 -16.36 -11.71
CA TYR A 241 -22.55 -17.47 -10.89
C TYR A 241 -22.92 -16.97 -9.50
N ASN A 242 -24.01 -17.50 -8.94
CA ASN A 242 -24.54 -17.10 -7.64
C ASN A 242 -25.22 -18.28 -6.93
N CYS A 243 -25.31 -18.22 -5.61
CA CYS A 243 -25.99 -19.23 -4.80
C CYS A 243 -26.83 -18.59 -3.70
N ALA A 244 -27.94 -19.24 -3.35
CA ALA A 244 -28.70 -18.94 -2.15
C ALA A 244 -28.12 -19.73 -0.96
N GLY A 245 -27.55 -19.01 0.01
CA GLY A 245 -26.95 -19.55 1.22
C GLY A 245 -25.47 -19.19 1.35
N GLU A 246 -24.74 -19.96 2.17
CA GLU A 246 -23.31 -19.75 2.45
C GLU A 246 -22.54 -21.03 2.16
N PRO A 247 -21.42 -21.00 1.41
CA PRO A 247 -20.62 -22.20 1.21
C PRO A 247 -19.95 -22.56 2.52
N ARG A 248 -19.87 -23.85 2.82
CA ARG A 248 -19.12 -24.30 3.99
C ARG A 248 -17.62 -24.19 3.69
N PHE A 249 -16.96 -23.21 4.27
CA PHE A 249 -15.50 -23.15 4.28
C PHE A 249 -14.93 -24.20 5.24
N LYS A 250 -14.00 -25.02 4.75
CA LYS A 250 -13.31 -26.05 5.54
C LYS A 250 -12.29 -25.48 6.52
N GLY A 251 -12.12 -24.16 6.51
CA GLY A 251 -11.20 -23.43 7.38
C GLY A 251 -9.79 -23.36 6.81
N LEU A 252 -8.92 -22.67 7.55
CA LEU A 252 -7.57 -22.35 7.10
C LEU A 252 -6.60 -23.54 7.11
N ALA A 253 -7.02 -24.67 7.67
CA ALA A 253 -6.30 -25.94 7.57
C ALA A 253 -6.58 -26.66 6.23
N CYS A 254 -7.41 -26.11 5.35
CA CYS A 254 -7.53 -26.63 4.00
C CYS A 254 -6.25 -26.36 3.20
N GLU A 255 -5.72 -27.39 2.54
CA GLU A 255 -4.51 -27.29 1.71
C GLU A 255 -4.80 -26.85 0.26
N GLY A 256 -6.07 -26.64 -0.09
CA GLY A 256 -6.49 -26.11 -1.39
C GLY A 256 -6.29 -24.61 -1.55
N TYR A 257 -6.60 -24.12 -2.74
CA TYR A 257 -6.69 -22.69 -3.01
C TYR A 257 -8.01 -22.14 -2.48
N ARG A 258 -7.95 -20.88 -2.04
CA ARG A 258 -9.06 -20.14 -1.43
C ARG A 258 -8.83 -18.64 -1.64
N LEU A 259 -9.84 -17.83 -1.36
CA LEU A 259 -9.62 -16.40 -1.14
C LEU A 259 -8.80 -16.19 0.14
N PRO A 260 -7.94 -15.16 0.20
CA PRO A 260 -7.31 -14.75 1.45
C PRO A 260 -8.38 -14.28 2.42
N THR A 261 -8.09 -14.39 3.72
CA THR A 261 -8.87 -13.61 4.70
C THR A 261 -8.55 -12.12 4.55
N GLU A 262 -9.43 -11.25 5.02
CA GLU A 262 -9.16 -9.81 5.04
C GLU A 262 -7.84 -9.49 5.77
N ALA A 263 -7.56 -10.23 6.86
CA ALA A 263 -6.34 -10.06 7.63
C ALA A 263 -5.10 -10.57 6.91
N GLU A 264 -5.17 -11.71 6.21
CA GLU A 264 -4.06 -12.18 5.38
C GLU A 264 -3.74 -11.19 4.25
N TRP A 265 -4.78 -10.62 3.65
CA TRP A 265 -4.64 -9.64 2.60
C TRP A 265 -3.93 -8.38 3.10
N GLU A 266 -4.40 -7.78 4.23
CA GLU A 266 -3.77 -6.57 4.77
C GLU A 266 -2.34 -6.83 5.26
N TYR A 267 -2.12 -7.98 5.90
CA TYR A 267 -0.79 -8.41 6.32
C TYR A 267 0.19 -8.49 5.14
N ALA A 268 -0.28 -9.11 4.04
CA ALA A 268 0.50 -9.27 2.84
C ALA A 268 0.75 -7.93 2.13
N ALA A 269 -0.26 -7.06 2.05
CA ALA A 269 -0.17 -5.75 1.42
C ALA A 269 0.85 -4.84 2.13
N ARG A 270 0.83 -4.84 3.47
CA ARG A 270 1.75 -4.03 4.30
C ARG A 270 3.18 -4.53 4.29
N SER A 271 3.39 -5.83 4.11
CA SER A 271 4.73 -6.47 4.08
C SER A 271 5.69 -6.00 5.19
N GLY A 272 5.16 -5.77 6.40
CA GLY A 272 5.93 -5.30 7.56
C GLY A 272 5.87 -3.81 7.87
N THR A 273 5.30 -2.98 6.99
CA THR A 273 5.09 -1.55 7.28
C THR A 273 3.81 -1.30 8.08
N THR A 274 3.72 -0.13 8.69
CA THR A 274 2.51 0.36 9.41
C THR A 274 1.86 1.55 8.71
N THR A 275 2.41 1.98 7.58
CA THR A 275 2.02 3.18 6.84
C THR A 275 0.83 2.94 5.90
N ALA A 276 0.25 4.03 5.39
CA ALA A 276 -0.83 4.00 4.39
C ALA A 276 -0.51 3.19 3.12
N ILE A 277 0.72 3.27 2.61
CA ILE A 277 1.23 2.45 1.49
C ILE A 277 2.51 1.72 1.91
N TYR A 278 2.87 0.63 1.23
CA TYR A 278 4.03 -0.20 1.63
C TYR A 278 5.40 0.42 1.31
N THR A 279 5.43 1.58 0.66
CA THR A 279 6.64 2.38 0.43
C THR A 279 6.79 3.58 1.38
N GLY A 280 5.82 3.81 2.28
CA GLY A 280 5.87 4.89 3.26
C GLY A 280 4.59 5.74 3.28
N GLU A 281 4.76 7.05 3.43
CA GLU A 281 3.66 8.02 3.40
C GLU A 281 3.06 8.13 2.01
N ILE A 282 1.73 8.25 1.91
CA ILE A 282 1.03 8.35 0.63
C ILE A 282 1.22 9.73 -0.04
N GLY A 283 1.39 10.79 0.76
CA GLY A 283 1.57 12.17 0.30
C GLY A 283 0.34 12.73 -0.41
N LEU A 284 -0.79 12.85 0.31
CA LEU A 284 -2.04 13.39 -0.24
C LEU A 284 -1.92 14.87 -0.60
N ASP A 285 -2.60 15.28 -1.67
CA ASP A 285 -2.84 16.69 -1.98
C ASP A 285 -4.29 17.08 -1.63
N ASP A 286 -4.46 18.16 -0.87
CA ASP A 286 -5.78 18.62 -0.38
C ASP A 286 -6.69 19.20 -1.48
N TRP A 287 -6.13 19.59 -2.64
CA TRP A 287 -6.85 20.31 -3.70
C TRP A 287 -7.11 19.46 -4.94
N GLU A 288 -6.37 18.37 -5.09
CA GLU A 288 -6.36 17.51 -6.27
C GLU A 288 -6.74 16.07 -5.90
N GLU A 289 -8.03 15.73 -6.06
CA GLU A 289 -8.64 14.48 -5.59
C GLU A 289 -7.94 13.18 -6.05
N CYS A 290 -7.29 13.21 -7.22
CA CYS A 290 -6.54 12.09 -7.78
C CYS A 290 -5.01 12.24 -7.69
N ASN A 291 -4.50 13.23 -6.96
CA ASN A 291 -3.06 13.41 -6.82
C ASN A 291 -2.55 12.83 -5.49
N ALA A 292 -1.48 12.05 -5.56
CA ALA A 292 -0.76 11.56 -4.39
C ALA A 292 0.71 11.33 -4.76
N LEU A 293 1.60 12.03 -4.06
CA LEU A 293 3.02 12.13 -4.41
C LEU A 293 3.71 10.77 -4.57
N ASN A 294 3.39 9.81 -3.69
CA ASN A 294 4.10 8.54 -3.61
C ASN A 294 3.27 7.33 -4.08
N LEU A 295 1.98 7.50 -4.37
CA LEU A 295 1.08 6.39 -4.70
C LEU A 295 1.33 5.86 -6.12
N GLY A 296 1.72 6.73 -7.05
CA GLY A 296 1.87 6.38 -8.46
C GLY A 296 2.91 5.30 -8.76
N GLU A 297 3.90 5.11 -7.89
CA GLU A 297 4.94 4.07 -8.00
C GLU A 297 4.41 2.66 -7.69
N VAL A 298 3.38 2.57 -6.86
CA VAL A 298 2.93 1.32 -6.23
C VAL A 298 1.51 0.92 -6.60
N ALA A 299 0.75 1.82 -7.21
CA ALA A 299 -0.66 1.61 -7.54
C ALA A 299 -1.04 2.17 -8.91
N VAL A 300 -2.03 1.53 -9.53
CA VAL A 300 -2.84 2.08 -10.62
C VAL A 300 -4.12 2.65 -10.00
N TYR A 301 -4.32 3.95 -10.02
CA TYR A 301 -5.44 4.62 -9.36
C TYR A 301 -5.89 5.81 -10.20
N CYS A 302 -6.88 6.58 -9.75
CA CYS A 302 -7.48 7.59 -10.62
C CYS A 302 -6.49 8.64 -11.15
N GLY A 303 -5.38 8.88 -10.44
CA GLY A 303 -4.31 9.79 -10.87
C GLY A 303 -3.47 9.29 -12.04
N ASN A 304 -3.43 7.97 -12.25
CA ASN A 304 -2.54 7.36 -13.23
C ASN A 304 -3.13 6.18 -14.06
N SER A 305 -4.45 6.04 -14.12
CA SER A 305 -5.16 4.92 -14.79
C SER A 305 -5.47 5.09 -16.27
N GLY A 306 -4.83 6.05 -16.95
CA GLY A 306 -5.05 6.37 -18.35
C GLY A 306 -4.60 5.25 -19.29
N VAL A 307 -5.48 4.87 -20.22
CA VAL A 307 -5.29 3.70 -21.09
C VAL A 307 -5.45 4.05 -22.58
N PRO A 308 -4.69 3.38 -23.48
CA PRO A 308 -4.78 3.62 -24.92
C PRO A 308 -5.84 2.75 -25.61
N TYR A 309 -6.45 1.77 -24.93
CA TYR A 309 -7.42 0.85 -25.52
C TYR A 309 -8.85 1.42 -25.51
N GLY A 310 -9.68 0.99 -26.47
CA GLY A 310 -11.09 1.36 -26.52
C GLY A 310 -11.94 0.62 -25.47
N GLY A 311 -12.98 1.28 -24.97
CA GLY A 311 -13.87 0.73 -23.93
C GLY A 311 -13.50 1.15 -22.50
N GLY A 312 -12.47 1.98 -22.32
CA GLY A 312 -12.22 2.68 -21.07
C GLY A 312 -13.30 3.71 -20.74
N VAL A 313 -13.27 4.23 -19.52
CA VAL A 313 -14.19 5.26 -19.02
C VAL A 313 -13.60 6.65 -19.27
N PRO A 314 -14.36 7.62 -19.80
CA PRO A 314 -13.90 8.99 -19.90
C PRO A 314 -13.46 9.56 -18.55
N CYS A 315 -12.23 10.05 -18.48
CA CYS A 315 -11.62 10.55 -17.24
C CYS A 315 -10.90 11.90 -17.38
N SER A 316 -11.07 12.59 -18.52
CA SER A 316 -10.45 13.90 -18.78
C SER A 316 -10.80 14.98 -17.75
N ASP A 317 -11.94 14.83 -17.07
CA ASP A 317 -12.45 15.80 -16.09
C ASP A 317 -12.04 15.47 -14.64
N TRP A 318 -11.29 14.37 -14.42
CA TRP A 318 -10.82 13.99 -13.08
C TRP A 318 -9.69 14.93 -12.64
N ARG A 319 -9.87 15.58 -11.48
CA ARG A 319 -8.91 16.56 -10.94
C ARG A 319 -7.71 15.88 -10.30
N GLY A 320 -6.51 16.39 -10.52
CA GLY A 320 -5.29 15.83 -9.93
C GLY A 320 -4.70 14.65 -10.69
N THR A 321 -5.09 14.47 -11.96
CA THR A 321 -4.48 13.46 -12.81
C THR A 321 -3.17 14.00 -13.37
N GLU A 322 -2.10 13.20 -13.30
CA GLU A 322 -0.84 13.52 -14.01
C GLU A 322 -0.96 13.29 -15.52
N GLN A 323 -2.15 12.93 -16.01
CA GLN A 323 -2.38 12.33 -17.32
C GLN A 323 -3.30 13.18 -18.20
N LEU A 324 -2.92 13.28 -19.48
CA LEU A 324 -3.73 13.83 -20.56
C LEU A 324 -4.61 12.75 -21.25
N ALA A 325 -4.91 11.65 -20.57
CA ALA A 325 -5.61 10.52 -21.18
C ALA A 325 -7.11 10.81 -21.31
N GLU A 326 -7.68 10.49 -22.47
CA GLU A 326 -9.14 10.62 -22.69
C GLU A 326 -9.92 9.52 -21.95
N LEU A 327 -9.34 8.32 -21.86
CA LEU A 327 -9.96 7.13 -21.28
C LEU A 327 -9.09 6.54 -20.17
N CYS A 328 -9.75 5.99 -19.15
CA CYS A 328 -9.13 5.31 -18.01
C CYS A 328 -9.70 3.90 -17.82
N GLY A 329 -8.91 3.01 -17.22
CA GLY A 329 -9.31 1.63 -16.95
C GLY A 329 -8.23 0.83 -16.22
N PRO A 330 -8.42 -0.49 -16.03
CA PRO A 330 -7.39 -1.36 -15.48
C PRO A 330 -6.17 -1.44 -16.39
N HIS A 331 -5.03 -1.81 -15.82
CA HIS A 331 -3.77 -2.03 -16.54
C HIS A 331 -3.37 -3.51 -16.47
N PRO A 332 -2.52 -3.99 -17.40
CA PRO A 332 -1.83 -5.25 -17.23
C PRO A 332 -1.13 -5.35 -15.87
N VAL A 333 -1.22 -6.51 -15.23
CA VAL A 333 -0.62 -6.74 -13.91
C VAL A 333 0.91 -6.66 -13.94
N GLY A 334 1.52 -6.36 -12.81
CA GLY A 334 2.97 -6.31 -12.61
C GLY A 334 3.65 -5.04 -13.10
N GLY A 335 2.87 -4.01 -13.45
CA GLY A 335 3.39 -2.71 -13.92
C GLY A 335 3.87 -1.78 -12.81
N LYS A 336 3.60 -2.11 -11.54
CA LYS A 336 3.97 -1.30 -10.36
C LYS A 336 5.07 -1.95 -9.53
N LEU A 337 5.69 -1.14 -8.67
CA LEU A 337 6.74 -1.64 -7.76
C LEU A 337 6.17 -2.72 -6.85
N ALA A 338 6.96 -3.75 -6.57
CA ALA A 338 6.56 -4.79 -5.63
C ALA A 338 6.80 -4.33 -4.19
N ASN A 339 6.04 -4.89 -3.25
CA ASN A 339 6.33 -4.76 -1.83
C ASN A 339 7.44 -5.73 -1.35
N ASP A 340 7.79 -5.72 -0.06
CA ASP A 340 8.88 -6.54 0.49
C ASP A 340 8.58 -8.05 0.47
N TYR A 341 7.31 -8.43 0.27
CA TYR A 341 6.91 -9.81 -0.02
C TYR A 341 6.79 -10.11 -1.50
N CYS A 342 7.31 -9.23 -2.36
CA CYS A 342 7.33 -9.41 -3.81
C CYS A 342 5.97 -9.49 -4.47
N LEU A 343 4.93 -8.97 -3.81
CA LEU A 343 3.59 -8.82 -4.36
C LEU A 343 3.50 -7.49 -5.11
N VAL A 344 2.83 -7.49 -6.24
CA VAL A 344 2.57 -6.31 -7.08
C VAL A 344 1.07 -6.06 -7.14
N ASP A 345 0.72 -4.81 -7.41
CA ASP A 345 -0.68 -4.36 -7.57
C ASP A 345 -1.56 -4.67 -6.34
N MET A 346 -0.94 -4.78 -5.16
CA MET A 346 -1.71 -4.90 -3.91
C MET A 346 -2.56 -3.65 -3.65
N LEU A 347 -2.21 -2.51 -4.26
CA LEU A 347 -2.93 -1.24 -4.13
C LEU A 347 -3.32 -0.77 -5.55
N GLY A 348 -4.58 -0.39 -5.73
CA GLY A 348 -5.11 0.06 -7.02
C GLY A 348 -5.44 -1.09 -7.99
N ASN A 349 -5.47 -0.76 -9.28
CA ASN A 349 -5.85 -1.59 -10.41
C ASN A 349 -7.26 -2.18 -10.30
N VAL A 350 -7.44 -3.33 -9.65
CA VAL A 350 -8.78 -3.81 -9.26
C VAL A 350 -8.81 -4.14 -7.79
N SER A 351 -9.97 -3.92 -7.18
CA SER A 351 -10.19 -4.36 -5.80
C SER A 351 -10.25 -5.88 -5.77
N GLU A 352 -9.77 -6.48 -4.70
CA GLU A 352 -9.62 -7.94 -4.63
C GLU A 352 -10.60 -8.52 -3.62
N TRP A 353 -11.43 -9.47 -4.08
CA TRP A 353 -12.31 -10.23 -3.19
C TRP A 353 -11.52 -10.96 -2.09
N THR A 354 -12.03 -10.88 -0.86
CA THR A 354 -11.56 -11.68 0.28
C THR A 354 -12.67 -12.60 0.78
N TRP A 355 -12.33 -13.56 1.64
CA TRP A 355 -13.30 -14.48 2.22
C TRP A 355 -14.33 -13.77 3.11
N ASP A 356 -13.89 -12.77 3.87
CA ASP A 356 -14.59 -12.26 5.03
C ASP A 356 -15.92 -11.57 4.69
N TRP A 357 -16.93 -11.79 5.55
CA TRP A 357 -18.10 -10.91 5.59
C TRP A 357 -17.68 -9.52 6.08
N TYR A 358 -18.19 -8.48 5.44
CA TYR A 358 -17.98 -7.10 5.86
C TYR A 358 -18.86 -6.77 7.07
N ASP A 359 -18.23 -6.21 8.11
CA ASP A 359 -18.88 -5.56 9.25
C ASP A 359 -18.01 -4.37 9.68
N SER A 360 -18.61 -3.19 9.76
CA SER A 360 -17.94 -1.94 10.16
C SER A 360 -17.45 -1.95 11.60
N TYR A 361 -18.01 -2.80 12.45
CA TYR A 361 -17.62 -2.94 13.86
C TYR A 361 -16.66 -4.11 14.10
N TYR A 362 -16.32 -4.88 13.06
CA TYR A 362 -15.54 -6.11 13.18
C TYR A 362 -14.20 -5.89 13.89
N TYR A 363 -13.47 -4.82 13.53
CA TYR A 363 -12.17 -4.52 14.12
C TYR A 363 -12.25 -4.24 15.62
N ALA A 364 -13.29 -3.51 16.05
CA ALA A 364 -13.53 -3.22 17.47
C ALA A 364 -13.88 -4.49 18.22
N ALA A 365 -14.80 -5.30 17.68
CA ALA A 365 -15.18 -6.58 18.26
C ALA A 365 -13.99 -7.54 18.38
N LEU A 366 -13.12 -7.58 17.36
CA LEU A 366 -11.95 -8.45 17.33
C LEU A 366 -10.91 -8.03 18.38
N ARG A 367 -10.63 -6.73 18.49
CA ARG A 367 -9.77 -6.17 19.54
C ARG A 367 -10.28 -6.52 20.94
N ASP A 368 -11.57 -6.28 21.19
CA ASP A 368 -12.16 -6.48 22.52
C ASP A 368 -12.19 -7.96 22.89
N TYR A 369 -12.50 -8.84 21.93
CA TYR A 369 -12.44 -10.28 22.11
C TYR A 369 -11.02 -10.78 22.46
N ALA A 370 -10.01 -10.29 21.75
CA ALA A 370 -8.61 -10.62 22.01
C ALA A 370 -8.14 -10.16 23.41
N ALA A 371 -8.61 -9.00 23.86
CA ALA A 371 -8.33 -8.48 25.20
C ALA A 371 -9.00 -9.35 26.28
N LEU A 372 -10.28 -9.72 26.10
CA LEU A 372 -11.01 -10.58 27.04
C LEU A 372 -10.38 -11.97 27.21
N ARG A 373 -9.72 -12.49 26.17
CA ARG A 373 -9.00 -13.77 26.20
C ARG A 373 -7.62 -13.69 26.86
N GLY A 374 -7.17 -12.50 27.28
CA GLY A 374 -5.84 -12.26 27.83
C GLY A 374 -4.70 -12.46 26.83
N GLN A 375 -5.01 -12.50 25.52
CA GLN A 375 -4.02 -12.74 24.46
C GLN A 375 -3.50 -11.43 23.88
N GLY A 376 -4.29 -10.35 23.91
CA GLY A 376 -3.92 -9.04 23.37
C GLY A 376 -3.77 -8.99 21.85
N LEU A 377 -4.05 -10.09 21.14
CA LEU A 377 -4.05 -10.21 19.69
C LEU A 377 -5.08 -11.24 19.22
N ALA A 378 -5.55 -11.11 17.98
CA ALA A 378 -6.39 -12.09 17.32
C ALA A 378 -5.57 -13.06 16.44
N LYS A 379 -5.85 -14.36 16.52
CA LYS A 379 -5.15 -15.39 15.74
C LYS A 379 -5.97 -15.80 14.53
N ASP A 380 -5.38 -15.66 13.35
CA ASP A 380 -5.97 -16.04 12.06
C ASP A 380 -7.47 -15.66 11.89
N PRO A 381 -7.86 -14.38 12.11
CA PRO A 381 -9.24 -13.96 11.90
C PRO A 381 -9.65 -14.14 10.42
N TRP A 382 -10.90 -14.56 10.22
CA TRP A 382 -11.52 -14.78 8.90
C TRP A 382 -12.91 -14.18 8.78
N GLY A 383 -13.17 -13.14 9.58
CA GLY A 383 -14.39 -12.37 9.51
C GLY A 383 -15.52 -12.90 10.38
N PRO A 384 -16.65 -12.17 10.44
CA PRO A 384 -17.91 -12.65 11.00
C PRO A 384 -18.43 -13.89 10.29
N SER A 385 -19.30 -14.66 10.96
CA SER A 385 -19.92 -15.86 10.39
C SER A 385 -21.11 -15.57 9.46
N ILE A 386 -21.64 -14.35 9.47
CA ILE A 386 -22.77 -13.90 8.66
C ILE A 386 -22.56 -12.44 8.25
N GLY A 387 -23.12 -12.05 7.10
CA GLY A 387 -23.09 -10.67 6.62
C GLY A 387 -23.99 -10.48 5.41
N GLN A 388 -24.03 -9.24 4.91
CA GLN A 388 -24.78 -8.88 3.70
C GLN A 388 -23.86 -8.63 2.49
N SER A 389 -22.61 -8.28 2.76
CA SER A 389 -21.60 -7.91 1.77
C SER A 389 -20.27 -8.53 2.15
N ARG A 390 -19.46 -8.91 1.17
CA ARG A 390 -18.10 -9.38 1.37
C ARG A 390 -17.13 -8.21 1.36
N VAL A 391 -15.99 -8.43 2.00
CA VAL A 391 -14.88 -7.47 1.95
C VAL A 391 -14.14 -7.62 0.62
N ALA A 392 -13.91 -6.49 -0.03
CA ALA A 392 -12.88 -6.33 -1.05
C ALA A 392 -11.83 -5.30 -0.61
N ARG A 393 -10.60 -5.43 -1.13
CA ARG A 393 -9.42 -4.69 -0.64
C ARG A 393 -8.60 -4.08 -1.77
N GLY A 394 -7.73 -3.12 -1.45
CA GLY A 394 -6.72 -2.56 -2.35
C GLY A 394 -7.14 -1.30 -3.12
N GLY A 395 -8.42 -0.99 -3.23
CA GLY A 395 -8.88 0.07 -4.11
C GLY A 395 -8.85 -0.38 -5.58
N THR A 396 -9.05 0.55 -6.50
CA THR A 396 -9.13 0.25 -7.94
C THR A 396 -8.50 1.35 -8.77
N TRP A 397 -8.39 1.15 -10.08
CA TRP A 397 -7.95 2.14 -11.06
C TRP A 397 -8.78 3.44 -11.02
N LYS A 398 -10.02 3.43 -10.49
CA LYS A 398 -10.85 4.65 -10.33
C LYS A 398 -10.86 5.21 -8.91
N SER A 399 -10.20 4.55 -7.97
CA SER A 399 -10.17 4.99 -6.58
C SER A 399 -9.31 6.24 -6.43
N THR A 400 -9.76 7.14 -5.56
CA THR A 400 -8.90 8.21 -5.04
C THR A 400 -7.79 7.61 -4.18
N PRO A 401 -6.70 8.35 -3.90
CA PRO A 401 -5.60 7.87 -3.08
C PRO A 401 -6.03 7.29 -1.73
N GLN A 402 -7.04 7.88 -1.09
CA GLN A 402 -7.58 7.41 0.19
C GLN A 402 -8.13 5.99 0.11
N GLY A 403 -8.72 5.61 -1.03
CA GLY A 403 -9.26 4.27 -1.27
C GLY A 403 -8.21 3.22 -1.63
N CYS A 404 -6.99 3.65 -1.95
CA CYS A 404 -5.86 2.77 -2.30
C CYS A 404 -4.93 2.49 -1.12
N ARG A 405 -5.29 2.91 0.11
CA ARG A 405 -4.49 2.62 1.31
C ARG A 405 -4.59 1.15 1.68
N ALA A 406 -3.51 0.61 2.26
CA ALA A 406 -3.47 -0.77 2.74
C ALA A 406 -4.59 -1.08 3.76
N ALA A 407 -5.05 -0.08 4.53
CA ALA A 407 -6.12 -0.23 5.51
C ALA A 407 -7.54 -0.13 4.92
N SER A 408 -7.72 0.39 3.69
CA SER A 408 -9.04 0.74 3.15
C SER A 408 -9.92 -0.47 2.88
N ARG A 409 -11.16 -0.44 3.38
CA ARG A 409 -12.14 -1.56 3.33
C ARG A 409 -13.28 -1.23 2.38
N ILE A 410 -13.57 -2.14 1.44
CA ILE A 410 -14.68 -2.01 0.50
C ILE A 410 -15.72 -3.07 0.83
N SER A 411 -16.99 -2.65 0.92
CA SER A 411 -18.14 -3.55 1.17
C SER A 411 -18.92 -3.75 -0.12
N ILE A 412 -18.98 -4.99 -0.59
CA ILE A 412 -19.62 -5.32 -1.87
C ILE A 412 -20.56 -6.52 -1.70
N PRO A 413 -21.84 -6.45 -2.13
CA PRO A 413 -22.73 -7.61 -2.13
C PRO A 413 -22.12 -8.76 -2.94
N PRO A 414 -22.12 -10.01 -2.42
CA PRO A 414 -21.42 -11.13 -3.06
C PRO A 414 -21.96 -11.48 -4.45
N ASP A 415 -23.22 -11.14 -4.71
CA ASP A 415 -23.94 -11.55 -5.92
C ASP A 415 -23.82 -10.54 -7.07
N ILE A 416 -23.18 -9.40 -6.83
CA ILE A 416 -23.07 -8.30 -7.80
C ILE A 416 -21.63 -8.24 -8.33
N PRO A 417 -21.41 -8.48 -9.63
CA PRO A 417 -20.11 -8.24 -10.24
C PRO A 417 -19.90 -6.73 -10.41
N TYR A 418 -18.68 -6.27 -10.16
CA TYR A 418 -18.26 -4.89 -10.42
C TYR A 418 -17.10 -4.90 -11.42
N PHE A 419 -17.13 -3.95 -12.35
CA PHE A 419 -16.11 -3.81 -13.41
C PHE A 419 -14.70 -3.43 -12.88
N SER A 420 -14.57 -3.28 -11.57
CA SER A 420 -13.32 -2.89 -10.91
C SER A 420 -13.00 -3.81 -9.72
N THR A 421 -13.57 -5.02 -9.71
CA THR A 421 -13.36 -6.01 -8.66
C THR A 421 -13.00 -7.35 -9.27
N GLY A 422 -11.81 -7.83 -8.91
CA GLY A 422 -11.24 -9.11 -9.27
C GLY A 422 -10.91 -9.92 -8.02
N LEU A 423 -9.82 -10.69 -8.07
CA LEU A 423 -9.41 -11.58 -7.00
C LEU A 423 -7.92 -11.91 -7.05
N ARG A 424 -7.41 -12.35 -5.90
CA ARG A 424 -6.08 -12.90 -5.71
C ARG A 424 -6.16 -14.13 -4.82
N PRO A 425 -5.93 -15.36 -5.32
CA PRO A 425 -6.03 -16.57 -4.51
C PRO A 425 -4.85 -16.74 -3.54
N ALA A 426 -5.16 -17.36 -2.40
CA ALA A 426 -4.24 -17.80 -1.36
C ALA A 426 -4.31 -19.33 -1.18
N ARG A 427 -3.30 -19.90 -0.52
CA ARG A 427 -3.25 -21.32 -0.13
C ARG A 427 -2.42 -21.50 1.13
N SER A 428 -2.97 -22.16 2.15
CA SER A 428 -2.24 -22.39 3.41
C SER A 428 -1.05 -23.34 3.24
N ILE A 429 0.00 -23.14 4.05
CA ILE A 429 1.14 -24.05 4.22
C ILE A 429 1.10 -24.55 5.66
N LEU A 430 0.90 -25.86 5.84
CA LEU A 430 0.76 -26.50 7.14
C LEU A 430 2.06 -27.14 7.63
#